data_AF-A0A7X2N3Z4-F1
#
_entry.id   AF-A0A7X2N3Z4-F1
#
_cell.length_a   1.000
_cell.length_b   1.000
_cell.length_c   1.000
_cell.angle_alpha   90.00
_cell.angle_beta   90.00
_cell.angle_gamma   90.00
#
_symmetry.space_group_name_H-M   'P 1'
#
loop_
_entity.id
_entity.type
_entity.pdbx_description
1 polymer ?
#
loop_
_entity_poly.entity_id
_entity_poly.type
_entity_poly.pdbx_seq_one_letter_code
_entity_poly.pdbx_strand_id
1 'polypeptide(L)'
;MYYENEKEWLKKIEEERNELDRNQKITNARLEGYEKGISDGEARGKAVGEANNLNKNIQSMYKKGFDIETIADALETKIEYVEKIIKSNM
;
A
#
# COMPACT_ATOMS: atom_id res chain seq x y z
N MET A 1 10.31 57.24 -17.12
CA MET A 1 10.97 56.42 -16.08
C MET A 1 10.01 55.77 -15.07
N TYR A 2 8.78 56.27 -14.86
CA TYR A 2 7.83 55.61 -13.94
C TYR A 2 7.23 54.29 -14.46
N TYR A 3 6.98 54.18 -15.78
CA TYR A 3 6.34 53.01 -16.39
C TYR A 3 7.22 51.75 -16.50
N GLU A 4 8.55 51.89 -16.52
CA GLU A 4 9.48 50.75 -16.51
C GLU A 4 9.47 50.05 -15.14
N ASN A 5 9.42 50.82 -14.05
CA ASN A 5 9.35 50.29 -12.68
C ASN A 5 8.04 49.51 -12.42
N GLU A 6 6.91 49.96 -12.96
CA GLU A 6 5.62 49.29 -12.78
C GLU A 6 5.57 47.94 -13.50
N LYS A 7 6.11 47.85 -14.72
CA LYS A 7 6.20 46.59 -15.47
C LYS A 7 7.12 45.57 -14.79
N GLU A 8 8.25 46.02 -14.24
CA GLU A 8 9.14 45.14 -13.48
C GLU A 8 8.50 44.63 -12.20
N TRP A 9 7.75 45.49 -11.49
CA TRP A 9 7.02 45.09 -10.29
C TRP A 9 5.92 44.06 -10.58
N LEU A 10 5.12 44.27 -11.63
CA LEU A 10 4.09 43.32 -12.07
C LEU A 10 4.70 41.97 -12.49
N LYS A 11 5.83 42.01 -13.22
CA LYS A 11 6.56 40.81 -13.62
C LYS A 11 7.06 40.03 -12.39
N LYS A 12 7.59 40.73 -11.39
CA LYS A 12 8.04 40.10 -10.14
C LYS A 12 6.90 39.42 -9.39
N ILE A 13 5.72 40.05 -9.31
CA ILE A 13 4.53 39.44 -8.69
C ILE A 13 4.11 38.18 -9.45
N GLU A 14 4.13 38.21 -10.77
CA GLU A 14 3.79 37.04 -11.60
C GLU A 14 4.80 35.90 -11.40
N GLU A 15 6.10 36.21 -11.32
CA GLU A 15 7.15 35.25 -11.01
C GLU A 15 6.96 34.61 -9.63
N GLU A 16 6.69 35.42 -8.60
CA GLU A 16 6.39 34.95 -7.24
C GLU A 16 5.14 34.06 -7.19
N ARG A 17 4.06 34.43 -7.90
CA ARG A 17 2.85 33.61 -8.01
C ARG A 17 3.12 32.28 -8.70
N ASN A 18 3.90 32.29 -9.77
CA ASN A 18 4.28 31.07 -10.49
C ASN A 18 5.16 30.16 -9.62
N GLU A 19 6.03 30.73 -8.81
CA GLU A 19 6.84 29.97 -7.86
C GLU A 19 5.98 29.34 -6.75
N LEU A 20 5.02 30.08 -6.20
CA LEU A 20 4.06 29.56 -5.23
C LEU A 20 3.22 28.41 -5.80
N ASP A 21 2.71 28.54 -7.03
CA ASP A 21 1.94 27.47 -7.69
C ASP A 21 2.79 26.22 -7.93
N ARG A 22 4.05 26.38 -8.37
CA ARG A 22 5.00 25.26 -8.50
C ARG A 22 5.23 24.57 -7.16
N ASN A 23 5.49 25.33 -6.10
CA ASN A 23 5.74 24.80 -4.77
C ASN A 23 4.52 24.07 -4.21
N GLN A 24 3.31 24.59 -4.46
CA GLN A 24 2.07 23.93 -4.08
C GLN A 24 1.89 22.60 -4.82
N LYS A 25 2.13 22.58 -6.14
CA LYS A 25 2.05 21.35 -6.95
C LYS A 25 3.02 20.28 -6.46
N ILE A 26 4.27 20.66 -6.17
CA ILE A 26 5.27 19.75 -5.61
C ILE A 26 4.83 19.20 -4.26
N THR A 27 4.27 20.07 -3.40
CA THR A 27 3.80 19.69 -2.07
C THR A 27 2.64 18.70 -2.16
N ASN A 28 1.66 18.97 -3.02
CA ASN A 28 0.52 18.08 -3.25
C ASN A 28 0.98 16.73 -3.80
N ALA A 29 1.84 16.72 -4.82
CA ALA A 29 2.37 15.49 -5.38
C ALA A 29 3.14 14.65 -4.34
N ARG A 30 3.88 15.30 -3.43
CA ARG A 30 4.57 14.63 -2.32
C ARG A 30 3.57 14.02 -1.32
N LEU A 31 2.52 14.75 -0.95
CA LEU A 31 1.49 14.26 -0.03
C LEU A 31 0.73 13.09 -0.63
N GLU A 32 0.27 13.21 -1.89
CA GLU A 32 -0.40 12.14 -2.61
C GLU A 32 0.47 10.87 -2.72
N GLY A 33 1.76 11.05 -3.03
CA GLY A 33 2.71 9.95 -3.09
C GLY A 33 2.91 9.27 -1.74
N TYR A 34 2.95 10.04 -0.65
CA TYR A 34 3.08 9.52 0.71
C TYR A 34 1.84 8.74 1.16
N GLU A 35 0.64 9.32 0.97
CA GLU A 35 -0.63 8.68 1.32
C GLU A 35 -0.84 7.38 0.53
N LYS A 36 -0.56 7.41 -0.77
CA LYS A 36 -0.62 6.21 -1.61
C LYS A 36 0.38 5.16 -1.15
N GLY A 37 1.61 5.58 -0.82
CA GLY A 37 2.65 4.69 -0.32
C GLY A 37 2.26 3.98 0.97
N ILE A 38 1.66 4.71 1.93
CA ILE A 38 1.12 4.12 3.16
C ILE A 38 0.01 3.14 2.84
N SER A 39 -1.00 3.55 2.06
CA SER A 39 -2.16 2.72 1.73
C SER A 39 -1.74 1.42 1.04
N ASP A 40 -0.84 1.48 0.05
CA ASP A 40 -0.33 0.31 -0.66
C ASP A 40 0.49 -0.59 0.29
N GLY A 41 1.28 0.03 1.18
CA GLY A 41 2.07 -0.67 2.20
C GLY A 41 1.20 -1.43 3.20
N GLU A 42 0.18 -0.79 3.74
CA GLU A 42 -0.77 -1.38 4.69
C GLU A 42 -1.58 -2.51 4.05
N ALA A 43 -2.09 -2.30 2.83
CA ALA A 43 -2.83 -3.32 2.10
C ALA A 43 -1.98 -4.58 1.84
N ARG A 44 -0.74 -4.40 1.37
CA ARG A 44 0.21 -5.51 1.16
C ARG A 44 0.58 -6.19 2.47
N GLY A 45 0.89 -5.40 3.50
CA GLY A 45 1.26 -5.92 4.82
C GLY A 45 0.14 -6.77 5.42
N LYS A 46 -1.10 -6.29 5.34
CA LYS A 46 -2.28 -7.02 5.82
C LYS A 46 -2.49 -8.31 5.04
N ALA A 47 -2.45 -8.27 3.71
CA ALA A 47 -2.63 -9.46 2.87
C ALA A 47 -1.54 -10.53 3.14
N VAL A 48 -0.28 -10.12 3.27
CA VAL A 48 0.83 -11.02 3.61
C VAL A 48 0.66 -11.59 5.03
N GLY A 49 0.24 -10.75 5.99
CA GLY A 49 -0.03 -11.16 7.37
C GLY A 49 -1.15 -12.19 7.46
N GLU A 50 -2.27 -11.96 6.78
CA GLU A 50 -3.41 -12.87 6.72
C GLU A 50 -3.03 -14.21 6.09
N ALA A 51 -2.33 -14.19 4.95
CA ALA A 51 -1.84 -15.41 4.31
C ALA A 51 -0.88 -16.21 5.21
N ASN A 52 0.04 -15.53 5.90
CA ASN A 52 0.95 -16.16 6.85
C ASN A 52 0.21 -16.77 8.06
N ASN A 53 -0.79 -16.09 8.58
CA ASN A 53 -1.61 -16.61 9.67
C ASN A 53 -2.43 -17.83 9.23
N LEU A 54 -3.03 -17.78 8.04
CA LEU A 54 -3.74 -18.92 7.46
C LEU A 54 -2.81 -20.14 7.31
N ASN A 55 -1.60 -19.95 6.79
CA ASN A 55 -0.62 -21.02 6.65
C ASN A 55 -0.23 -21.64 7.99
N LYS A 56 0.00 -20.81 9.01
CA LYS A 56 0.29 -21.29 10.38
C LYS A 56 -0.88 -22.08 10.97
N ASN A 57 -2.12 -21.63 10.74
CA ASN A 57 -3.31 -22.31 11.21
C ASN A 57 -3.47 -23.68 10.52
N ILE A 58 -3.31 -23.74 9.19
CA ILE A 58 -3.30 -25.00 8.43
C ILE A 58 -2.30 -25.99 9.02
N GLN A 59 -1.04 -25.57 9.20
CA GLN A 59 0.00 -26.43 9.77
C GLN A 59 -0.32 -26.87 11.20
N SER A 60 -0.83 -25.95 12.03
CA SER A 60 -1.17 -26.24 13.43
C SER A 60 -2.30 -27.28 13.53
N MET A 61 -3.34 -27.14 12.70
CA MET A 61 -4.43 -28.11 12.65
C MET A 61 -3.96 -29.46 12.09
N TYR A 62 -3.17 -29.46 11.02
CA TYR A 62 -2.62 -30.72 10.49
C TYR A 62 -1.76 -31.45 11.52
N LYS A 63 -0.89 -30.74 12.25
CA LYS A 63 -0.09 -31.30 13.36
C LYS A 63 -0.94 -31.86 14.51
N LYS A 64 -2.17 -31.37 14.69
CA LYS A 64 -3.13 -31.88 15.67
C LYS A 64 -3.92 -33.10 15.17
N GLY A 65 -3.70 -33.53 13.93
CA GLY A 65 -4.31 -34.73 13.34
C GLY A 65 -5.62 -34.50 12.61
N PHE A 66 -5.99 -33.24 12.32
CA PHE A 66 -7.14 -32.96 11.45
C PHE A 66 -6.82 -33.32 9.99
N ASP A 67 -7.78 -33.92 9.29
CA ASP A 67 -7.69 -34.20 7.86
C ASP A 67 -7.81 -32.92 7.02
N ILE A 68 -7.41 -33.03 5.75
CA ILE A 68 -7.28 -31.89 4.85
C ILE A 68 -8.65 -31.26 4.55
N GLU A 69 -9.68 -32.08 4.38
CA GLU A 69 -11.05 -31.65 4.13
C GLU A 69 -11.60 -30.84 5.31
N THR A 70 -11.43 -31.34 6.54
CA THR A 70 -11.84 -30.65 7.77
C THR A 70 -11.10 -29.33 7.94
N ILE A 71 -9.80 -29.27 7.63
CA ILE A 71 -9.03 -28.03 7.71
C ILE A 71 -9.51 -27.01 6.67
N ALA A 72 -9.77 -27.47 5.44
CA ALA A 72 -10.24 -26.62 4.35
C ALA A 72 -11.61 -26.01 4.67
N ASP A 73 -12.54 -26.82 5.19
CA ASP A 73 -13.86 -26.37 5.62
C ASP A 73 -13.77 -25.38 6.79
N ALA A 74 -13.04 -25.72 7.85
CA ALA A 74 -12.92 -24.89 9.05
C ALA A 74 -12.23 -23.54 8.82
N LEU A 75 -11.34 -23.46 7.82
CA LEU A 75 -10.63 -22.23 7.45
C LEU A 75 -11.19 -21.56 6.19
N GLU A 76 -12.35 -22.03 5.70
CA GLU A 76 -13.04 -21.52 4.52
C GLU A 76 -12.11 -21.34 3.31
N THR A 77 -11.25 -22.32 3.07
CA THR A 77 -10.23 -22.30 2.02
C THR A 77 -10.30 -23.54 1.14
N LYS A 78 -9.57 -23.52 0.01
CA LYS A 78 -9.58 -24.64 -0.93
C LYS A 78 -8.71 -25.79 -0.41
N ILE A 79 -9.18 -27.02 -0.56
CA ILE A 79 -8.43 -28.26 -0.28
C ILE A 79 -7.05 -28.23 -0.95
N GLU A 80 -6.98 -27.85 -2.23
CA GLU A 80 -5.74 -27.71 -3.00
C GLU A 80 -4.71 -26.77 -2.34
N TYR A 81 -5.18 -25.70 -1.72
CA TYR A 81 -4.34 -24.74 -1.02
C TYR A 81 -3.77 -25.35 0.27
N VAL A 82 -4.62 -26.03 1.05
CA VAL A 82 -4.22 -26.75 2.27
C VAL A 82 -3.18 -27.83 1.94
N GLU A 83 -3.42 -28.63 0.91
CA GLU A 83 -2.47 -29.63 0.42
C GLU A 83 -1.12 -29.03 0.07
N LYS A 84 -1.12 -27.92 -0.68
CA LYS A 84 0.11 -27.24 -1.08
C LYS A 84 0.92 -26.80 0.12
N ILE A 85 0.27 -26.21 1.14
CA ILE A 85 0.96 -25.75 2.35
C ILE A 85 1.54 -26.92 3.15
N ILE A 86 0.81 -28.03 3.28
CA ILE A 86 1.30 -29.22 3.98
C ILE A 86 2.48 -29.84 3.21
N LYS A 87 2.36 -30.05 1.89
CA LYS A 87 3.39 -30.64 1.04
C LYS A 87 4.66 -29.79 0.95
N SER A 88 4.55 -28.46 0.98
CA SER A 88 5.72 -27.57 0.99
C SER A 88 6.52 -27.60 2.29
N ASN A 89 6.02 -28.25 3.35
CA ASN A 89 6.69 -28.33 4.67
C ASN A 89 6.96 -29.78 5.13
N MET A 90 6.79 -30.76 4.24
CA MET A 90 7.29 -32.14 4.39
C MET A 90 8.69 -32.24 3.78
#